data_AF-A0A662CAZ6-F1
#
_entry.id   AF-A0A662CAZ6-F1
#
_cell.length_a   1.000
_cell.length_b   1.000
_cell.length_c   1.000
_cell.angle_alpha   90.00
_cell.angle_beta   90.00
_cell.angle_gamma   90.00
#
_symmetry.space_group_name_H-M   'P 1'
#
loop_
_entity.id
_entity.type
_entity.pdbx_description
1 polymer ?
#
loop_
_entity_poly.entity_id
_entity_poly.type
_entity_poly.pdbx_seq_one_letter_code
_entity_poly.pdbx_strand_id
1 'polypeptide(L)'
;MGSLLLFYFLSVVRIHIARDRLYSHRHAHPVGSFVSFKGTVVSLPWGKGGSYRVLLAGPFLVELHGRGEAPHPGDLVLVRGRVMSVRGFRNPGGMNREAWYTRQGVVFPLYVRDWELLKAGSLPFYRQFPLDFAAWGVSRLRRDLGEGAGAVVSSLVLGFRQGMGWETKNLFTSTGLGHLLAVSGFHMGVVFLFLYTIVR
;
A
#
# COMPACT_ATOMS: atom_id res chain seq x y z
N MET A 1 13.32 -21.13 1.92
CA MET A 1 13.97 -20.34 0.84
C MET A 1 12.99 -19.75 -0.19
N GLY A 2 11.77 -20.29 -0.38
CA GLY A 2 10.87 -19.84 -1.47
C GLY A 2 9.79 -18.78 -1.17
N SER A 3 9.66 -18.22 0.05
CA SER A 3 8.47 -17.40 0.39
C SER A 3 8.74 -15.89 0.54
N LEU A 4 9.99 -15.45 0.63
CA LEU A 4 10.33 -14.04 0.97
C LEU A 4 10.90 -13.26 -0.20
N LEU A 5 11.79 -13.86 -0.98
CA LEU A 5 12.09 -13.39 -2.33
C LEU A 5 10.81 -13.34 -3.16
N LEU A 6 9.90 -14.31 -2.99
CA LEU A 6 8.62 -14.32 -3.66
C LEU A 6 7.79 -13.07 -3.34
N PHE A 7 7.75 -12.53 -2.12
CA PHE A 7 6.93 -11.34 -1.84
C PHE A 7 7.53 -10.03 -2.36
N TYR A 8 8.85 -9.87 -2.30
CA TYR A 8 9.51 -8.69 -2.86
C TYR A 8 9.47 -8.72 -4.40
N PHE A 9 9.68 -9.90 -4.99
CA PHE A 9 9.52 -10.16 -6.42
C PHE A 9 8.04 -10.13 -6.85
N LEU A 10 7.08 -10.47 -6.00
CA LEU A 10 5.63 -10.35 -6.24
C LEU A 10 5.14 -8.90 -6.24
N SER A 11 5.93 -7.94 -5.77
CA SER A 11 5.65 -6.52 -6.06
C SER A 11 5.83 -6.21 -7.56
N VAL A 12 6.64 -7.01 -8.26
CA VAL A 12 6.95 -6.92 -9.69
C VAL A 12 6.25 -8.02 -10.51
N VAL A 13 5.94 -9.19 -9.92
CA VAL A 13 5.30 -10.36 -10.57
C VAL A 13 3.79 -10.47 -10.30
N ARG A 14 3.19 -9.59 -9.46
CA ARG A 14 1.72 -9.43 -9.38
C ARG A 14 1.05 -8.86 -10.65
N ILE A 15 1.80 -8.76 -11.75
CA ILE A 15 1.39 -8.15 -13.02
C ILE A 15 0.64 -9.15 -13.95
N HIS A 16 0.60 -10.46 -13.65
CA HIS A 16 -0.01 -11.43 -14.58
C HIS A 16 -1.08 -12.38 -14.00
N ILE A 17 -1.21 -12.48 -12.67
CA ILE A 17 -2.23 -13.37 -12.08
C ILE A 17 -3.58 -12.65 -12.03
N ALA A 18 -4.27 -12.78 -13.17
CA ALA A 18 -5.69 -12.61 -13.40
C ALA A 18 -6.25 -11.18 -13.32
N ARG A 19 -5.89 -10.36 -14.33
CA ARG A 19 -6.71 -9.22 -14.77
C ARG A 19 -8.19 -9.62 -14.89
N ASP A 20 -8.48 -10.81 -15.41
CA ASP A 20 -9.85 -11.31 -15.57
C ASP A 20 -10.55 -11.60 -14.23
N ARG A 21 -9.84 -12.12 -13.22
CA ARG A 21 -10.42 -12.28 -11.86
C ARG A 21 -10.65 -10.93 -11.20
N LEU A 22 -9.74 -9.98 -11.37
CA LEU A 22 -9.91 -8.59 -10.91
C LEU A 22 -11.16 -7.96 -11.53
N TYR A 23 -11.37 -8.11 -12.84
CA TYR A 23 -12.58 -7.63 -13.51
C TYR A 23 -13.84 -8.34 -13.00
N SER A 24 -13.85 -9.67 -12.89
CA SER A 24 -15.02 -10.42 -12.40
C SER A 24 -15.42 -9.99 -10.97
N HIS A 25 -14.45 -9.82 -10.07
CA HIS A 25 -14.72 -9.38 -8.70
C HIS A 25 -15.12 -7.90 -8.62
N ARG A 26 -14.62 -7.03 -9.51
CA ARG A 26 -15.09 -5.65 -9.63
C ARG A 26 -16.56 -5.58 -10.06
N HIS A 27 -16.99 -6.46 -10.97
CA HIS A 27 -18.39 -6.51 -11.42
C HIS A 27 -19.33 -7.12 -10.38
N ALA A 28 -18.84 -8.04 -9.54
CA ALA A 28 -19.61 -8.62 -8.44
C ALA A 28 -19.94 -7.61 -7.31
N HIS A 29 -19.18 -6.52 -7.22
CA HIS A 29 -19.33 -5.50 -6.17
C HIS A 29 -19.59 -4.12 -6.80
N PRO A 30 -20.85 -3.80 -7.13
CA PRO A 30 -21.18 -2.56 -7.80
C PRO A 30 -20.77 -1.33 -6.96
N VAL A 31 -20.30 -0.30 -7.64
CA VAL A 31 -19.91 0.97 -7.02
C VAL A 31 -21.07 1.48 -6.17
N GLY A 32 -20.76 1.86 -4.94
CA GLY A 32 -21.73 2.37 -3.99
C GLY A 32 -22.47 1.31 -3.18
N SER A 33 -22.29 0.02 -3.47
CA SER A 33 -22.80 -1.06 -2.61
C SER A 33 -22.09 -1.09 -1.25
N PHE A 34 -22.83 -1.49 -0.23
CA PHE A 34 -22.28 -1.79 1.09
C PHE A 34 -21.81 -3.24 1.11
N VAL A 35 -20.55 -3.44 1.50
CA VAL A 35 -19.94 -4.77 1.58
C VAL A 35 -19.27 -4.95 2.93
N SER A 36 -19.29 -6.19 3.41
CA SER A 36 -18.50 -6.65 4.54
C SER A 36 -17.31 -7.44 4.00
N PHE A 37 -16.11 -7.08 4.41
CA PHE A 37 -14.88 -7.68 3.91
C PHE A 37 -13.96 -8.06 5.07
N LYS A 38 -13.61 -9.35 5.13
CA LYS A 38 -12.70 -9.90 6.13
C LYS A 38 -11.30 -10.07 5.53
N GLY A 39 -10.27 -9.61 6.24
CA GLY A 39 -8.90 -9.80 5.78
C GLY A 39 -7.85 -9.42 6.83
N THR A 40 -6.60 -9.64 6.47
CA THR A 40 -5.43 -9.26 7.28
C THR A 40 -4.84 -7.97 6.76
N VAL A 41 -4.52 -7.04 7.66
CA VAL A 41 -3.85 -5.78 7.30
C VAL A 41 -2.41 -6.08 6.90
N VAL A 42 -2.02 -5.67 5.69
CA VAL A 42 -0.70 -6.00 5.11
C VAL A 42 0.13 -4.78 4.77
N SER A 43 -0.28 -3.58 5.18
CA SER A 43 0.47 -2.35 4.97
C SER A 43 0.40 -1.45 6.19
N LEU A 44 1.40 -0.58 6.32
CA LEU A 44 1.33 0.56 7.22
C LEU A 44 0.19 1.51 6.80
N PRO A 45 -0.43 2.23 7.74
CA PRO A 45 -1.37 3.29 7.42
C PRO A 45 -0.66 4.51 6.80
N TRP A 46 -1.26 5.08 5.76
CA TRP A 46 -0.85 6.40 5.23
C TRP A 46 -2.06 7.27 4.92
N GLY A 47 -1.94 8.59 5.08
CA GLY A 47 -3.02 9.52 4.75
C GLY A 47 -2.66 10.95 5.12
N LYS A 48 -3.57 11.88 4.85
CA LYS A 48 -3.44 13.31 5.20
C LYS A 48 -4.67 13.73 6.01
N GLY A 49 -4.49 14.65 6.97
CA GLY A 49 -5.61 15.29 7.69
C GLY A 49 -6.52 14.31 8.44
N GLY A 50 -5.95 13.37 9.21
CA GLY A 50 -6.70 12.41 10.02
C GLY A 50 -7.41 11.30 9.23
N SER A 51 -7.22 11.25 7.91
CA SER A 51 -7.58 10.08 7.10
C SER A 51 -6.47 9.04 7.12
N TYR A 52 -6.83 7.78 6.97
CA TYR A 52 -5.89 6.68 6.75
C TYR A 52 -6.29 5.88 5.54
N ARG A 53 -5.28 5.24 4.95
CA ARG A 53 -5.40 4.21 3.95
C ARG A 53 -4.51 3.04 4.32
N VAL A 54 -5.06 1.85 4.20
CA VAL A 54 -4.36 0.58 4.47
C VAL A 54 -4.80 -0.45 3.45
N LEU A 55 -3.92 -1.41 3.14
CA LEU A 55 -4.22 -2.55 2.30
C LEU A 55 -4.68 -3.71 3.18
N LEU A 56 -5.82 -4.27 2.80
CA LEU A 56 -6.43 -5.42 3.46
C LEU A 56 -6.41 -6.60 2.50
N ALA A 57 -5.76 -7.69 2.92
CA ALA A 57 -5.63 -8.90 2.14
C ALA A 57 -6.64 -9.97 2.61
N GLY A 58 -7.55 -10.37 1.73
CA GLY A 58 -8.45 -11.50 1.90
C GLY A 58 -8.40 -12.42 0.68
N PRO A 59 -9.55 -12.87 0.15
CA PRO A 59 -9.62 -13.56 -1.14
C PRO A 59 -9.04 -12.72 -2.29
N PHE A 60 -9.07 -11.40 -2.12
CA PHE A 60 -8.46 -10.42 -3.00
C PHE A 60 -7.94 -9.23 -2.18
N LEU A 61 -7.23 -8.30 -2.82
CA LEU A 61 -6.65 -7.12 -2.16
C LEU A 61 -7.60 -5.92 -2.31
N VAL A 62 -7.91 -5.26 -1.19
CA VAL A 62 -8.70 -4.01 -1.17
C VAL A 62 -7.92 -2.90 -0.46
N GLU A 63 -8.12 -1.66 -0.88
CA GLU A 63 -7.61 -0.48 -0.17
C GLU A 63 -8.72 0.07 0.72
N LEU A 64 -8.50 0.11 2.02
CA LEU A 64 -9.40 0.78 2.95
C LEU A 64 -9.12 2.28 2.93
N HIS A 65 -10.17 3.08 3.01
CA HIS A 65 -10.09 4.52 3.20
C HIS A 65 -11.01 4.91 4.34
N GLY A 66 -10.43 5.30 5.46
CA GLY A 66 -11.15 5.66 6.68
C GLY A 66 -10.62 6.95 7.30
N ARG A 67 -11.24 7.34 8.41
CA ARG A 67 -10.78 8.43 9.29
C ARG A 67 -10.63 7.91 10.71
N GLY A 68 -9.71 8.49 11.47
CA GLY A 68 -9.42 8.10 12.84
C GLY A 68 -8.33 7.04 12.93
N GLU A 69 -8.46 6.13 13.88
CA GLU A 69 -7.48 5.07 14.14
C GLU A 69 -7.55 3.98 13.07
N ALA A 70 -6.38 3.64 12.53
CA ALA A 70 -6.22 2.59 11.52
C ALA A 70 -5.89 1.25 12.19
N PRO A 71 -6.37 0.13 11.65
CA PRO A 71 -5.96 -1.18 12.15
C PRO A 71 -4.46 -1.45 11.89
N HIS A 72 -3.83 -2.23 12.75
CA HIS A 72 -2.38 -2.43 12.71
C HIS A 72 -2.00 -3.52 11.69
N PRO A 73 -0.81 -3.43 11.07
CA PRO A 73 -0.30 -4.52 10.24
C PRO A 73 -0.27 -5.86 11.00
N GLY A 74 -0.82 -6.90 10.40
CA GLY A 74 -0.95 -8.23 11.01
C GLY A 74 -2.33 -8.51 11.60
N ASP A 75 -3.12 -7.48 11.90
CA ASP A 75 -4.47 -7.67 12.45
C ASP A 75 -5.41 -8.33 11.45
N LEU A 76 -6.20 -9.29 11.94
CA LEU A 76 -7.34 -9.83 11.21
C LEU A 76 -8.58 -9.00 11.58
N VAL A 77 -9.12 -8.29 10.60
CA VAL A 77 -10.25 -7.37 10.78
C VAL A 77 -11.43 -7.73 9.89
N LEU A 78 -12.62 -7.43 10.37
CA LEU A 78 -13.85 -7.36 9.56
C LEU A 78 -14.16 -5.90 9.29
N VAL A 79 -14.30 -5.52 8.03
CA VAL A 79 -14.54 -4.13 7.63
C VAL A 79 -15.88 -4.03 6.94
N ARG A 80 -16.70 -3.05 7.35
CA ARG A 80 -17.96 -2.72 6.69
C ARG A 80 -17.85 -1.34 6.07
N GLY A 81 -18.17 -1.25 4.78
CA GLY A 81 -17.94 -0.02 4.05
C GLY A 81 -18.61 0.02 2.70
N ARG A 82 -18.45 1.17 2.04
CA ARG A 82 -19.02 1.44 0.72
C ARG A 82 -17.95 1.29 -0.36
N VAL A 83 -18.23 0.47 -1.37
CA VAL A 83 -17.33 0.29 -2.51
C VAL A 83 -17.20 1.61 -3.27
N MET A 84 -15.98 2.10 -3.39
CA MET A 84 -15.66 3.33 -4.10
C MET A 84 -15.35 3.03 -5.57
N SER A 85 -15.61 4.02 -6.45
CA SER A 85 -15.26 3.90 -7.86
C SER A 85 -13.75 3.82 -8.05
N VAL A 86 -13.32 2.80 -8.77
CA VAL A 86 -11.94 2.66 -9.28
C VAL A 86 -11.70 3.63 -10.46
N ARG A 87 -12.76 3.97 -11.20
CA ARG A 87 -12.73 4.97 -12.28
C ARG A 87 -12.76 6.36 -11.67
N GLY A 88 -11.66 7.10 -11.84
CA GLY A 88 -11.61 8.52 -11.51
C GLY A 88 -12.36 9.37 -12.53
N PHE A 89 -12.54 10.66 -12.22
CA PHE A 89 -12.98 11.66 -13.21
C PHE A 89 -12.01 11.66 -14.40
N ARG A 90 -12.53 11.66 -15.63
CA ARG A 90 -11.73 11.77 -16.86
C ARG A 90 -11.25 13.21 -17.02
N ASN A 91 -10.34 13.65 -16.16
CA ASN A 91 -9.69 14.93 -16.31
C ASN A 91 -8.51 14.79 -17.28
N PRO A 92 -8.44 15.58 -18.37
CA PRO A 92 -7.28 15.58 -19.28
C PRO A 92 -5.98 15.80 -18.49
N GLY A 93 -4.98 14.93 -18.69
CA GLY A 93 -3.71 14.97 -17.93
C GLY A 93 -3.76 14.38 -16.50
N GLY A 94 -4.91 13.89 -16.05
CA GLY A 94 -5.09 13.28 -14.73
C GLY A 94 -4.55 11.84 -14.62
N MET A 95 -4.28 11.42 -13.39
CA MET A 95 -3.83 10.05 -13.11
C MET A 95 -4.91 9.02 -13.48
N ASN A 96 -4.55 8.05 -14.33
CA ASN A 96 -5.41 6.90 -14.61
C ASN A 96 -5.45 5.96 -13.38
N ARG A 97 -6.44 6.20 -12.50
CA ARG A 97 -6.65 5.43 -11.26
C ARG A 97 -6.94 3.96 -11.53
N GLU A 98 -7.67 3.66 -12.60
CA GLU A 98 -7.96 2.28 -12.98
C GLU A 98 -6.68 1.52 -13.30
N ALA A 99 -5.81 2.10 -14.12
CA ALA A 99 -4.52 1.50 -14.41
C ALA A 99 -3.63 1.40 -13.16
N TRP A 100 -3.71 2.36 -12.24
CA TRP A 100 -2.95 2.34 -10.99
C TRP A 100 -3.38 1.21 -10.05
N TYR A 101 -4.67 1.13 -9.70
CA TYR A 101 -5.18 0.05 -8.83
C TYR A 101 -4.97 -1.32 -9.46
N THR A 102 -5.12 -1.42 -10.78
CA THR A 102 -4.86 -2.67 -11.53
C THR A 102 -3.40 -3.09 -11.45
N ARG A 103 -2.44 -2.16 -11.60
CA ARG A 103 -1.01 -2.46 -11.40
C ARG A 103 -0.67 -2.91 -9.99
N GLN A 104 -1.42 -2.43 -8.99
CA GLN A 104 -1.24 -2.84 -7.59
C GLN A 104 -1.98 -4.14 -7.23
N GLY A 105 -2.78 -4.70 -8.14
CA GLY A 105 -3.62 -5.87 -7.87
C GLY A 105 -4.78 -5.58 -6.90
N VAL A 106 -5.13 -4.31 -6.70
CA VAL A 106 -6.24 -3.89 -5.83
C VAL A 106 -7.54 -3.92 -6.63
N VAL A 107 -8.54 -4.63 -6.10
CA VAL A 107 -9.85 -4.78 -6.74
C VAL A 107 -10.60 -3.47 -6.70
N PHE A 108 -10.82 -2.91 -5.51
CA PHE A 108 -11.46 -1.61 -5.32
C PHE A 108 -11.01 -0.94 -4.02
N PRO A 109 -11.10 0.40 -3.96
CA PRO A 109 -11.08 1.12 -2.70
C PRO A 109 -12.42 0.95 -1.96
N LEU A 110 -12.37 0.87 -0.63
CA LEU A 110 -13.51 0.75 0.26
C LEU A 110 -13.53 1.92 1.23
N TYR A 111 -14.59 2.72 1.21
CA TYR A 111 -14.80 3.76 2.22
C TYR A 111 -15.31 3.11 3.50
N VAL A 112 -14.50 3.12 4.55
CA VAL A 112 -14.78 2.45 5.82
C VAL A 112 -15.84 3.22 6.59
N ARG A 113 -16.93 2.52 6.96
CA ARG A 113 -17.92 3.02 7.93
C ARG A 113 -17.51 2.60 9.33
N ASP A 114 -17.23 1.31 9.50
CA ASP A 114 -16.80 0.67 10.74
C ASP A 114 -15.91 -0.54 10.44
N TRP A 115 -15.09 -0.90 11.42
CA TRP A 115 -14.31 -2.12 11.38
C TRP A 115 -14.21 -2.71 12.78
N GLU A 116 -14.10 -4.04 12.84
CA GLU A 116 -14.00 -4.82 14.07
C GLU A 116 -12.72 -5.64 14.04
N LEU A 117 -11.97 -5.61 15.14
CA LEU A 117 -10.83 -6.47 15.34
C LEU A 117 -11.32 -7.88 15.66
N LEU A 118 -11.08 -8.83 14.76
CA LEU A 118 -11.42 -10.24 14.99
C LEU A 118 -10.31 -10.98 15.73
N LYS A 119 -9.05 -10.65 15.40
CA LYS A 119 -7.87 -11.21 16.06
C LYS A 119 -6.72 -10.24 15.94
N ALA A 120 -6.18 -9.82 17.08
CA ALA A 120 -4.89 -9.16 17.16
C ALA A 120 -3.83 -10.14 16.62
N GLY A 121 -3.13 -9.72 15.58
CA GLY A 121 -2.15 -10.56 14.91
C GLY A 121 -0.82 -9.85 14.84
N SER A 122 0.26 -10.58 15.07
CA SER A 122 1.60 -10.12 14.71
C SER A 122 1.99 -10.74 13.37
N LEU A 123 2.62 -9.95 12.52
CA LEU A 123 3.32 -10.54 11.39
C LEU A 123 4.55 -11.30 11.92
N PRO A 124 4.99 -12.37 11.25
CA PRO A 124 6.27 -13.01 11.56
C PRO A 124 7.39 -11.96 11.59
N PHE A 125 8.41 -12.12 12.43
CA PHE A 125 9.48 -11.13 12.63
C PHE A 125 10.06 -10.60 11.30
N TYR A 126 10.31 -11.48 10.34
CA TYR A 126 10.83 -11.12 9.03
C TYR A 126 9.90 -10.22 8.19
N ARG A 127 8.59 -10.17 8.49
CA ARG A 127 7.63 -9.23 7.87
C ARG A 127 7.37 -8.01 8.74
N GLN A 128 7.36 -8.20 10.07
CA GLN A 128 7.11 -7.13 11.02
C GLN A 128 8.28 -6.14 11.06
N PHE A 129 9.51 -6.64 11.17
CA PHE A 129 10.72 -5.82 11.32
C PHE A 129 10.91 -4.80 10.19
N PRO A 130 10.78 -5.13 8.89
CA PRO A 130 10.90 -4.13 7.83
C PRO A 130 9.82 -3.05 7.89
N LEU A 131 8.60 -3.41 8.32
CA LEU A 131 7.50 -2.45 8.46
C LEU A 131 7.76 -1.51 9.64
N ASP A 132 8.17 -2.05 10.79
CA ASP A 132 8.50 -1.25 11.97
C ASP A 132 9.68 -0.33 11.71
N PHE A 133 10.73 -0.83 11.05
CA PHE A 133 11.89 -0.04 10.65
C PHE A 133 11.51 1.08 9.69
N ALA A 134 10.69 0.78 8.68
CA ALA A 134 10.20 1.79 7.75
C ALA A 134 9.31 2.82 8.46
N ALA A 135 8.41 2.40 9.36
CA ALA A 135 7.54 3.28 10.13
C ALA A 135 8.35 4.23 11.03
N TRP A 136 9.33 3.68 11.75
CA TRP A 136 10.26 4.46 12.57
C TRP A 136 11.04 5.47 11.72
N GLY A 137 11.61 5.04 10.60
CA GLY A 137 12.38 5.90 9.72
C GLY A 137 11.55 7.02 9.09
N VAL A 138 10.34 6.70 8.60
CA VAL A 138 9.40 7.70 8.05
C VAL A 138 9.02 8.71 9.12
N SER A 139 8.71 8.26 10.34
CA SER A 139 8.37 9.14 11.46
C SER A 139 9.51 10.10 11.78
N ARG A 140 10.75 9.59 11.87
CA ARG A 140 11.95 10.41 12.12
C ARG A 140 12.21 11.42 11.01
N LEU A 141 12.22 10.97 9.75
CA LEU A 141 12.48 11.83 8.61
C LEU A 141 11.43 12.92 8.43
N ARG A 142 10.14 12.62 8.68
CA ARG A 142 9.07 13.62 8.62
C ARG A 142 9.13 14.61 9.78
N ARG A 143 9.51 14.14 10.97
CA ARG A 143 9.69 15.03 12.12
C ARG A 143 10.86 16.00 11.90
N ASP A 144 11.97 15.51 11.36
CA ASP A 144 13.20 16.30 11.26
C ASP A 144 13.24 17.17 9.98
N LEU A 145 12.60 16.74 8.88
CA LEU A 145 12.61 17.44 7.58
C LEU A 145 11.25 18.02 7.18
N GLY A 146 10.21 17.84 7.99
CA GLY A 146 8.83 18.19 7.66
C GLY A 146 8.17 17.23 6.66
N GLU A 147 6.85 17.39 6.45
CA GLU A 147 6.04 16.48 5.63
C GLU A 147 6.49 16.40 4.15
N GLY A 148 6.86 17.54 3.55
CA GLY A 148 7.24 17.60 2.14
C GLY A 148 8.57 16.91 1.86
N ALA A 149 9.66 17.45 2.40
CA ALA A 149 11.00 16.90 2.21
C ALA A 149 11.15 15.50 2.86
N GLY A 150 10.57 15.30 4.04
CA GLY A 150 10.56 14.00 4.72
C GLY A 150 9.88 12.90 3.89
N ALA A 151 8.79 13.19 3.16
CA ALA A 151 8.18 12.21 2.25
C ALA A 151 9.07 11.84 1.05
N VAL A 152 9.80 12.81 0.49
CA VAL A 152 10.74 12.57 -0.61
C VAL A 152 11.93 11.74 -0.13
N VAL A 153 12.58 12.15 0.95
CA VAL A 153 13.75 11.44 1.50
C VAL A 153 13.35 10.04 1.97
N SER A 154 12.21 9.89 2.64
CA SER A 154 11.70 8.55 3.01
C SER A 154 11.45 7.65 1.80
N SER A 155 11.00 8.22 0.68
CA SER A 155 10.82 7.47 -0.57
C SER A 155 12.15 7.04 -1.21
N LEU A 156 13.20 7.86 -1.05
CA LEU A 156 14.53 7.62 -1.59
C LEU A 156 15.39 6.70 -0.72
N VAL A 157 15.19 6.71 0.60
CA VAL A 157 16.02 5.93 1.54
C VAL A 157 15.32 4.64 1.94
N LEU A 158 14.03 4.71 2.26
CA LEU A 158 13.27 3.58 2.80
C LEU A 158 12.40 2.90 1.74
N GLY A 159 12.38 3.43 0.51
CA GLY A 159 11.47 2.98 -0.54
C GLY A 159 9.99 3.28 -0.25
N PHE A 160 9.69 4.07 0.79
CA PHE A 160 8.33 4.34 1.24
C PHE A 160 7.67 5.42 0.38
N ARG A 161 7.11 5.01 -0.77
CA ARG A 161 6.48 5.93 -1.75
C ARG A 161 5.04 6.36 -1.39
N GLN A 162 4.49 5.81 -0.31
CA GLN A 162 3.14 6.10 0.19
C GLN A 162 3.20 7.45 0.94
N GLY A 163 2.43 8.44 0.49
CA GLY A 163 2.47 9.80 1.07
C GLY A 163 3.15 10.87 0.22
N MET A 164 3.96 10.50 -0.78
CA MET A 164 4.37 11.47 -1.81
C MET A 164 3.15 11.95 -2.59
N GLY A 165 2.96 13.27 -2.61
CA GLY A 165 1.91 13.94 -3.38
C GLY A 165 2.02 13.64 -4.88
N TRP A 166 0.91 13.79 -5.58
CA TRP A 166 0.87 13.58 -7.03
C TRP A 166 1.79 14.55 -7.76
N GLU A 167 1.82 15.82 -7.36
CA GLU A 167 2.71 16.86 -7.92
C GLU A 167 4.18 16.44 -7.82
N THR A 168 4.62 15.98 -6.65
CA THR A 168 6.00 15.53 -6.43
C THR A 168 6.34 14.33 -7.32
N LYS A 169 5.44 13.33 -7.41
CA LYS A 169 5.66 12.16 -8.28
C LYS A 169 5.73 12.54 -9.75
N ASN A 170 4.87 13.47 -10.18
CA ASN A 170 4.87 13.97 -11.54
C ASN A 170 6.15 14.76 -11.84
N LEU A 171 6.62 15.60 -10.92
CA LEU A 171 7.85 16.37 -11.08
C LEU A 171 9.06 15.44 -11.30
N PHE A 172 9.19 14.37 -10.49
CA PHE A 172 10.24 13.39 -10.68
C PHE A 172 10.11 12.64 -12.02
N THR A 173 8.89 12.39 -12.47
CA THR A 173 8.67 11.70 -13.75
C THR A 173 8.96 12.62 -14.94
N SER A 174 8.52 13.87 -14.91
CA SER A 174 8.71 14.85 -15.98
C SER A 174 10.17 15.32 -16.12
N THR A 175 10.94 15.25 -15.03
CA THR A 175 12.39 15.57 -15.02
C THR A 175 13.27 14.35 -15.35
N GLY A 176 12.68 13.20 -15.68
CA GLY A 176 13.42 11.97 -15.94
C GLY A 176 13.98 11.29 -14.69
N LEU A 177 13.82 11.86 -13.49
CA LEU A 177 14.30 11.34 -12.21
C LEU A 177 13.43 10.22 -11.63
N GLY A 178 12.40 9.76 -12.34
CA GLY A 178 11.55 8.65 -11.91
C GLY A 178 12.32 7.36 -11.63
N HIS A 179 13.47 7.15 -12.29
CA HIS A 179 14.35 6.01 -12.06
C HIS A 179 15.00 6.05 -10.66
N LEU A 180 15.30 7.23 -10.10
CA LEU A 180 15.84 7.35 -8.73
C LEU A 180 14.83 6.84 -7.70
N LEU A 181 13.55 7.13 -7.92
CA LEU A 181 12.48 6.58 -7.09
C LEU A 181 12.34 5.07 -7.26
N ALA A 182 12.65 4.51 -8.44
CA ALA A 182 12.61 3.07 -8.70
C ALA A 182 13.74 2.31 -8.00
N VAL A 183 14.97 2.82 -8.14
CA VAL A 183 16.21 2.25 -7.62
C VAL A 183 16.30 2.34 -6.08
N SER A 184 15.69 3.35 -5.47
CA SER A 184 15.69 3.52 -4.00
C SER A 184 15.06 2.36 -3.23
N GLY A 185 14.02 1.73 -3.79
CA GLY A 185 13.37 0.57 -3.16
C GLY A 185 14.29 -0.65 -3.16
N PHE A 186 14.95 -0.90 -4.29
CA PHE A 186 15.79 -2.08 -4.51
C PHE A 186 16.87 -2.24 -3.45
N HIS A 187 17.54 -1.16 -3.07
CA HIS A 187 18.60 -1.17 -2.05
C HIS A 187 18.09 -1.70 -0.70
N MET A 188 16.90 -1.30 -0.27
CA MET A 188 16.29 -1.82 0.96
C MET A 188 15.87 -3.29 0.82
N GLY A 189 15.46 -3.72 -0.38
CA GLY A 189 15.23 -5.14 -0.68
C GLY A 189 16.49 -5.99 -0.54
N VAL A 190 17.64 -5.49 -1.02
CA VAL A 190 18.95 -6.15 -0.90
C VAL A 190 19.40 -6.23 0.57
N VAL A 191 19.29 -5.13 1.32
CA VAL A 191 19.62 -5.12 2.77
C VAL A 191 18.75 -6.12 3.52
N PHE A 192 17.45 -6.16 3.24
CA PHE A 192 16.55 -7.12 3.87
C PHE A 192 16.89 -8.57 3.52
N LEU A 193 17.21 -8.85 2.25
CA LEU A 193 17.62 -10.19 1.82
C LEU A 193 18.88 -10.64 2.58
N PHE A 194 19.87 -9.76 2.69
CA PHE A 194 21.11 -10.01 3.41
C PHE A 194 20.86 -10.29 4.91
N LEU A 195 20.08 -9.46 5.59
CA LEU A 195 19.73 -9.68 7.01
C LEU A 195 18.95 -10.97 7.19
N TYR A 196 18.00 -11.28 6.30
CA TYR A 196 17.23 -12.52 6.36
C TYR A 196 18.10 -13.76 6.21
N THR A 197 19.11 -13.73 5.34
CA THR A 197 20.04 -14.86 5.18
C THR A 197 20.95 -15.09 6.39
N ILE A 198 21.17 -14.07 7.23
CA ILE A 198 22.00 -14.18 8.44
C ILE A 198 21.19 -14.63 9.65
N VAL A 199 19.94 -14.16 9.77
CA VAL A 199 19.06 -14.47 10.92
C VAL A 199 18.39 -15.85 10.80
N ARG A 200 18.42 -16.44 9.61
CA ARG A 200 17.88 -17.78 9.34
C ARG A 200 18.98 -18.81 9.37
#